data_AF-A0A914X6N8-F1
#
_entry.id   AF-A0A914X6N8-F1
#
_cell.length_a   1.000
_cell.length_b   1.000
_cell.length_c   1.000
_cell.angle_alpha   90.00
_cell.angle_beta   90.00
_cell.angle_gamma   90.00
#
_symmetry.space_group_name_H-M   'P 1'
#
loop_
_entity.id
_entity.type
_entity.pdbx_description
1 polymer ?
#
loop_
_entity_poly.entity_id
_entity_poly.type
_entity_poly.pdbx_seq_one_letter_code
_entity_poly.pdbx_strand_id
1 'polypeptide(L)'
;MLFSLIKLIALLFMPFTRSQTIISPIQTLWPGGVIPFEIDPVIRSDPSRYYAVDNALLELQRRTCLRFQPHTSEMDFVYFTDAGVEPCWNFQRKIGGRQNVNIGMRCVPQLNPNSPTPPARMFSDCDFQIINQMYSCTGFPTTNIPNCNSVTVAPGSICGSACNYGGALTPLYRMYNSQFTLNDHFYTTSLQERNTFTTRGFNSEGTTGYMASTGIDQSCTCLLPLYRLYNSLVTNHFYTTKQTEMQTAQSTLGYTFEKIEGYCTKEPACGAYVPLYRFYSPFNSDHLYTTDGVEATMYRSQLLGYTDEGIECYLWQYQTPALGCSQ
;
A
#
# COMPACT_ATOMS: atom_id res chain seq x y z
N MET A 1 51.59 34.99 -10.23
CA MET A 1 51.26 33.56 -10.00
C MET A 1 49.99 33.55 -9.16
N LEU A 2 48.79 33.14 -9.57
CA LEU A 2 48.21 32.51 -10.77
C LEU A 2 46.71 32.98 -10.81
N PHE A 3 46.19 33.29 -12.02
CA PHE A 3 44.79 33.43 -12.53
C PHE A 3 43.60 33.38 -11.53
N SER A 4 42.61 34.30 -11.48
CA SER A 4 41.66 34.87 -12.47
C SER A 4 40.62 33.89 -13.07
N LEU A 5 39.35 33.96 -12.61
CA LEU A 5 38.04 33.86 -13.33
C LEU A 5 36.90 33.84 -12.26
N ILE A 6 36.11 34.90 -12.03
CA ILE A 6 34.88 35.35 -12.73
C ILE A 6 33.80 34.28 -12.92
N LYS A 7 32.64 34.47 -12.25
CA LYS A 7 31.25 34.46 -12.80
C LYS A 7 30.25 34.77 -11.66
N LEU A 8 29.69 35.99 -11.60
CA LEU A 8 28.41 36.42 -12.19
C LEU A 8 27.15 35.99 -11.39
N ILE A 9 26.46 37.00 -10.83
CA ILE A 9 24.99 37.11 -10.63
C ILE A 9 24.33 36.19 -9.59
N ALA A 10 23.93 36.80 -8.46
CA ALA A 10 22.64 36.51 -7.82
C ALA A 10 22.15 37.69 -6.95
N LEU A 11 22.27 38.92 -7.49
CA LEU A 11 21.35 40.01 -7.14
C LEU A 11 20.05 39.79 -7.94
N LEU A 12 19.34 38.72 -7.56
CA LEU A 12 17.89 38.60 -7.70
C LEU A 12 17.41 38.27 -6.29
N PHE A 13 17.55 39.25 -5.39
CA PHE A 13 16.85 39.24 -4.12
C PHE A 13 15.37 39.08 -4.44
N MET A 14 14.82 37.98 -3.95
CA MET A 14 13.45 37.54 -4.11
C MET A 14 12.47 38.70 -3.87
N PRO A 15 11.58 38.95 -4.83
CA PRO A 15 10.18 38.90 -4.47
C PRO A 15 9.41 38.07 -5.50
N PHE A 16 8.60 37.12 -5.03
CA PHE A 16 7.17 37.12 -5.27
C PHE A 16 6.57 36.01 -4.43
N THR A 17 5.95 36.41 -3.32
CA THR A 17 4.91 35.63 -2.67
C THR A 17 3.80 35.37 -3.69
N ARG A 18 3.67 34.14 -4.13
CA ARG A 18 2.39 33.62 -4.62
C ARG A 18 2.21 32.23 -4.05
N SER A 19 1.40 32.18 -2.99
CA SER A 19 0.71 30.97 -2.56
C SER A 19 0.04 30.35 -3.78
N GLN A 20 0.64 29.28 -4.30
CA GLN A 20 -0.06 28.31 -5.12
C GLN A 20 -0.16 27.05 -4.28
N THR A 21 -1.37 26.85 -3.77
CA THR A 21 -2.00 25.55 -3.48
C THR A 21 -1.17 24.35 -3.93
N ILE A 22 -0.69 23.56 -2.97
CA ILE A 22 -0.17 22.21 -3.23
C ILE A 22 -1.37 21.36 -3.63
N ILE A 23 -1.67 21.37 -4.93
CA ILE A 23 -2.46 20.33 -5.57
C ILE A 23 -1.54 19.11 -5.57
N SER A 24 -1.91 18.06 -4.85
CA SER A 24 -1.30 16.73 -5.01
C SER A 24 -1.19 16.44 -6.50
N PRO A 25 -0.01 16.06 -7.06
CA PRO A 25 0.04 15.64 -8.44
C PRO A 25 -0.94 14.47 -8.56
N ILE A 26 -1.95 14.62 -9.41
CA ILE A 26 -2.85 13.53 -9.78
C ILE A 26 -1.92 12.41 -10.24
N GLN A 27 -1.99 11.22 -9.63
CA GLN A 27 -1.21 10.06 -10.04
C GLN A 27 -1.62 9.66 -11.47
N THR A 28 -0.99 10.30 -12.47
CA THR A 28 -1.26 10.09 -13.89
C THR A 28 -0.59 8.81 -14.38
N LEU A 29 -1.13 8.22 -15.44
CA LEU A 29 -0.47 7.11 -16.13
C LEU A 29 0.79 7.59 -16.86
N TRP A 30 1.71 6.67 -17.16
CA TRP A 30 2.87 6.97 -17.98
C TRP A 30 2.44 7.40 -19.38
N PRO A 31 2.89 8.57 -19.89
CA PRO A 31 2.47 9.06 -21.20
C PRO A 31 2.72 8.02 -22.30
N GLY A 32 1.66 7.66 -23.02
CA GLY A 32 1.72 6.64 -24.08
C GLY A 32 2.11 5.23 -23.62
N GLY A 33 2.07 4.95 -22.31
CA GLY A 33 2.55 3.68 -21.75
C GLY A 33 4.08 3.53 -21.79
N VAL A 34 4.82 4.61 -22.04
CA VAL A 34 6.29 4.59 -22.11
C VAL A 34 6.86 4.89 -20.73
N ILE A 35 7.64 3.95 -20.21
CA ILE A 35 8.22 3.96 -18.87
C ILE A 35 9.76 3.99 -19.03
N PRO A 36 10.39 5.17 -18.89
CA PRO A 36 11.83 5.26 -18.72
C PRO A 36 12.24 4.51 -17.46
N PHE A 37 13.29 3.69 -17.52
CA PHE A 37 13.73 2.92 -16.37
C PHE A 37 15.25 2.82 -16.24
N GLU A 38 15.68 2.65 -15.00
CA GLU A 38 17.03 2.27 -14.61
C GLU A 38 16.96 1.04 -13.70
N ILE A 39 17.94 0.16 -13.77
CA ILE A 39 18.07 -1.00 -12.87
C ILE A 39 19.27 -0.76 -11.99
N ASP A 40 19.09 -1.01 -10.69
CA ASP A 40 20.16 -0.92 -9.71
C ASP A 40 21.43 -1.64 -10.19
N PRO A 41 22.61 -0.99 -10.17
CA PRO A 41 23.85 -1.60 -10.64
C PRO A 41 24.19 -2.94 -10.01
N VAL A 42 23.83 -3.15 -8.73
CA VAL A 42 24.07 -4.42 -8.03
C VAL A 42 23.23 -5.53 -8.67
N ILE A 43 21.94 -5.28 -8.89
CA ILE A 43 21.03 -6.22 -9.56
C ILE A 43 21.46 -6.45 -11.01
N ARG A 44 21.85 -5.38 -11.70
CA ARG A 44 22.31 -5.43 -13.09
C ARG A 44 23.58 -6.26 -13.26
N SER A 45 24.46 -6.26 -12.25
CA SER A 45 25.71 -7.01 -12.28
C SER A 45 25.57 -8.51 -11.99
N ASP A 46 24.47 -8.94 -11.37
CA ASP A 46 24.14 -10.36 -11.15
C ASP A 46 23.43 -10.92 -12.40
N PRO A 47 24.04 -11.88 -13.12
CA PRO A 47 23.46 -12.41 -14.37
C PRO A 47 22.09 -13.06 -14.19
N SER A 48 21.86 -13.76 -13.08
CA SER A 48 20.61 -14.48 -12.80
C SER A 48 19.49 -13.52 -12.42
N ARG A 49 19.83 -12.47 -11.65
CA ARG A 49 18.88 -11.41 -11.28
C ARG A 49 18.53 -10.54 -12.48
N TYR A 50 19.54 -10.09 -13.23
CA TYR A 50 19.33 -9.29 -14.43
C TYR A 50 18.48 -10.04 -15.46
N TYR A 51 18.76 -11.32 -15.71
CA TYR A 51 17.95 -12.16 -16.60
C TYR A 51 16.49 -12.28 -16.14
N ALA A 52 16.24 -12.38 -14.83
CA ALA A 52 14.89 -12.45 -14.30
C ALA A 52 14.11 -11.14 -14.47
N VAL A 53 14.77 -9.99 -14.27
CA VAL A 53 14.19 -8.66 -14.50
C VAL A 53 13.93 -8.44 -15.98
N ASP A 54 14.90 -8.75 -16.84
CA ASP A 54 14.76 -8.65 -18.30
C ASP A 54 13.59 -9.51 -18.79
N ASN A 55 13.48 -10.76 -18.31
CA ASN A 55 12.34 -11.62 -18.60
C ASN A 55 11.00 -10.99 -18.18
N ALA A 56 10.92 -10.44 -16.97
CA ALA A 56 9.70 -9.80 -16.48
C ALA A 56 9.30 -8.59 -17.35
N LEU A 57 10.25 -7.71 -17.67
CA LEU A 57 10.01 -6.57 -18.55
C LEU A 57 9.59 -7.02 -19.96
N LEU A 58 10.23 -8.05 -20.51
CA LEU A 58 9.83 -8.64 -21.79
C LEU A 58 8.40 -9.21 -21.76
N GLU A 59 8.00 -9.85 -20.66
CA GLU A 59 6.66 -10.40 -20.51
C GLU A 59 5.61 -9.28 -20.50
N LEU A 60 5.83 -8.21 -19.73
CA LEU A 60 4.99 -7.00 -19.71
C LEU A 60 4.86 -6.38 -21.09
N GLN A 61 5.96 -6.21 -21.83
CA GLN A 61 5.93 -5.60 -23.17
C GLN A 61 5.26 -6.49 -24.23
N ARG A 62 5.35 -7.82 -24.09
CA ARG A 62 4.70 -8.77 -25.01
C ARG A 62 3.20 -8.87 -24.79
N ARG A 63 2.74 -8.67 -23.56
CA ARG A 63 1.34 -8.91 -23.17
C ARG A 63 0.55 -7.64 -22.88
N THR A 64 1.23 -6.49 -22.93
CA THR A 64 0.63 -5.17 -22.76
C THR A 64 1.18 -4.13 -23.73
N CYS A 65 0.55 -2.96 -23.78
CA CYS A 65 1.03 -1.81 -24.54
C CYS A 65 2.13 -1.02 -23.81
N LEU A 66 2.53 -1.41 -22.59
CA LEU A 66 3.64 -0.75 -21.90
C LEU A 66 4.96 -0.96 -22.64
N ARG A 67 5.80 0.08 -22.65
CA ARG A 67 7.12 0.07 -23.26
C ARG A 67 8.14 0.56 -22.25
N PHE A 68 9.12 -0.27 -21.96
CA PHE A 68 10.20 0.04 -21.04
C PHE A 68 11.42 0.45 -21.84
N GLN A 69 11.87 1.69 -21.64
CA GLN A 69 13.05 2.22 -22.32
C GLN A 69 14.13 2.57 -21.29
N PRO A 70 15.41 2.27 -21.55
CA PRO A 70 16.48 2.74 -20.69
C PRO A 70 16.38 4.25 -20.49
N HIS A 71 16.37 4.68 -19.25
CA HIS A 71 16.38 6.08 -18.87
C HIS A 71 17.66 6.76 -19.40
N THR A 72 17.50 8.00 -19.87
CA THR A 72 18.58 8.87 -20.31
C THR A 72 18.55 10.22 -19.59
N SER A 73 17.50 11.00 -19.79
CA SER A 73 17.37 12.39 -19.32
C SER A 73 15.94 12.75 -18.93
N GLU A 74 15.02 11.80 -18.99
CA GLU A 74 13.64 11.95 -18.59
C GLU A 74 13.55 12.33 -17.11
N MET A 75 12.79 13.37 -16.77
CA MET A 75 12.64 13.78 -15.36
C MET A 75 11.91 12.72 -14.52
N ASP A 76 10.96 12.02 -15.13
CA ASP A 76 10.15 10.98 -14.49
C ASP A 76 10.63 9.62 -15.00
N PHE A 77 11.05 8.73 -14.10
CA PHE A 77 11.51 7.38 -14.46
C PHE A 77 11.39 6.40 -13.30
N VAL A 78 11.37 5.11 -13.61
CA VAL A 78 11.39 4.02 -12.63
C VAL A 78 12.82 3.59 -12.32
N TYR A 79 13.16 3.46 -11.05
CA TYR A 79 14.41 2.85 -10.60
C TYR A 79 14.10 1.49 -9.96
N PHE A 80 14.40 0.41 -10.68
CA PHE A 80 14.21 -0.96 -10.21
C PHE A 80 15.30 -1.34 -9.22
N THR A 81 14.90 -1.63 -7.98
CA THR A 81 15.83 -1.90 -6.87
C THR A 81 15.32 -3.03 -5.98
N ASP A 82 16.19 -3.59 -5.16
CA ASP A 82 15.78 -4.42 -4.05
C ASP A 82 15.36 -3.49 -2.91
N ALA A 83 14.05 -3.36 -2.71
CA ALA A 83 13.47 -2.60 -1.61
C ALA A 83 12.94 -3.53 -0.50
N GLY A 84 13.40 -4.79 -0.48
CA GLY A 84 13.04 -5.77 0.54
C GLY A 84 11.57 -6.18 0.48
N VAL A 85 10.77 -5.67 1.41
CA VAL A 85 9.38 -6.08 1.68
C VAL A 85 8.33 -5.12 1.15
N GLU A 86 8.75 -4.09 0.41
CA GLU A 86 7.85 -3.22 -0.35
C GLU A 86 6.96 -4.04 -1.30
N PRO A 87 5.75 -3.57 -1.63
CA PRO A 87 4.91 -4.20 -2.64
C PRO A 87 5.66 -4.40 -3.95
N CYS A 88 5.55 -5.60 -4.51
CA CYS A 88 6.18 -5.91 -5.78
C CYS A 88 5.57 -5.09 -6.91
N TRP A 89 6.41 -4.59 -7.82
CA TRP A 89 5.96 -4.06 -9.11
C TRP A 89 4.97 -2.88 -9.05
N ASN A 90 5.19 -1.91 -8.17
CA ASN A 90 4.37 -0.69 -8.02
C ASN A 90 4.70 0.42 -9.05
N PHE A 91 4.81 0.08 -10.35
CA PHE A 91 5.19 1.01 -11.42
C PHE A 91 4.02 1.54 -12.26
N GLN A 92 2.81 1.00 -12.10
CA GLN A 92 1.68 1.20 -13.02
C GLN A 92 1.21 2.66 -13.10
N ARG A 93 1.55 3.49 -12.12
CA ARG A 93 1.25 4.93 -12.12
C ARG A 93 2.54 5.73 -12.01
N LYS A 94 2.56 6.90 -12.65
CA LYS A 94 3.65 7.86 -12.59
C LYS A 94 3.44 8.79 -11.40
N ILE A 95 4.33 8.72 -10.41
CA ILE A 95 4.30 9.61 -9.23
C ILE A 95 5.09 10.91 -9.44
N GLY A 96 5.97 10.94 -10.45
CA GLY A 96 6.87 12.05 -10.75
C GLY A 96 8.28 11.85 -10.16
N GLY A 97 9.31 12.34 -10.85
CA GLY A 97 10.70 12.13 -10.46
C GLY A 97 11.16 10.67 -10.56
N ARG A 98 12.22 10.32 -9.80
CA ARG A 98 12.68 8.93 -9.67
C ARG A 98 11.73 8.14 -8.77
N GLN A 99 11.08 7.13 -9.32
CA GLN A 99 10.18 6.21 -8.63
C GLN A 99 10.86 4.87 -8.36
N ASN A 100 11.18 4.56 -7.10
CA ASN A 100 11.76 3.27 -6.76
C ASN A 100 10.69 2.16 -6.86
N VAL A 101 11.03 1.06 -7.54
CA VAL A 101 10.13 -0.09 -7.72
C VAL A 101 10.80 -1.35 -7.20
N ASN A 102 10.11 -2.06 -6.30
CA ASN A 102 10.66 -3.25 -5.67
C ASN A 102 10.65 -4.45 -6.63
N ILE A 103 11.87 -4.93 -6.91
CA ILE A 103 12.15 -6.17 -7.64
C ILE A 103 13.06 -7.09 -6.81
N GLY A 104 13.02 -6.94 -5.48
CA GLY A 104 13.74 -7.79 -4.54
C GLY A 104 13.46 -9.28 -4.75
N MET A 105 14.24 -10.12 -4.08
CA MET A 105 14.22 -11.58 -4.34
C MET A 105 12.87 -12.27 -4.05
N ARG A 106 11.98 -11.60 -3.30
CA ARG A 106 10.58 -12.03 -3.08
C ARG A 106 9.62 -11.63 -4.22
N CYS A 107 9.98 -10.63 -5.00
CA CYS A 107 9.18 -10.13 -6.12
C CYS A 107 9.62 -10.74 -7.45
N VAL A 108 10.92 -10.87 -7.63
CA VAL A 108 11.53 -11.42 -8.84
C VAL A 108 12.56 -12.46 -8.40
N PRO A 109 12.20 -13.76 -8.35
CA PRO A 109 13.16 -14.79 -7.98
C PRO A 109 14.29 -14.87 -9.01
N GLN A 110 15.47 -15.30 -8.58
CA GLN A 110 16.59 -15.55 -9.51
C GLN A 110 16.20 -16.61 -10.53
N LEU A 111 16.53 -16.37 -11.80
CA LEU A 111 16.36 -17.34 -12.88
C LEU A 111 17.73 -17.77 -13.40
N ASN A 112 17.86 -19.05 -13.80
CA ASN A 112 19.07 -19.54 -14.46
C ASN A 112 19.08 -19.09 -15.94
N PRO A 113 20.03 -18.24 -16.36
CA PRO A 113 20.10 -17.75 -17.75
C PRO A 113 20.37 -18.86 -18.77
N ASN A 114 20.93 -19.99 -18.34
CA ASN A 114 21.28 -21.12 -19.20
C ASN A 114 20.22 -22.24 -19.20
N SER A 115 19.04 -21.98 -18.63
CA SER A 115 17.96 -22.98 -18.62
C SER A 115 17.46 -23.29 -20.04
N PRO A 116 17.30 -24.57 -20.44
CA PRO A 116 16.79 -24.94 -21.76
C PRO A 116 15.27 -24.74 -21.89
N THR A 117 14.57 -24.43 -20.80
CA THR A 117 13.13 -24.16 -20.78
C THR A 117 12.84 -22.67 -20.95
N PRO A 118 11.70 -22.29 -21.59
CA PRO A 118 11.29 -20.90 -21.67
C PRO A 118 11.15 -20.31 -20.26
N PRO A 119 11.52 -19.03 -20.08
CA PRO A 119 11.55 -18.44 -18.75
C PRO A 119 10.14 -18.38 -18.13
N ALA A 120 10.13 -18.45 -16.79
CA ALA A 120 8.93 -18.56 -15.97
C ALA A 120 8.00 -17.34 -16.15
N ARG A 121 6.68 -17.58 -16.04
CA ARG A 121 5.68 -16.51 -15.90
C ARG A 121 5.98 -15.74 -14.61
N MET A 122 6.29 -14.45 -14.76
CA MET A 122 6.56 -13.53 -13.65
C MET A 122 5.28 -12.87 -13.16
N PHE A 123 4.31 -12.72 -14.04
CA PHE A 123 3.03 -12.10 -13.75
C PHE A 123 1.89 -13.06 -14.05
N SER A 124 0.81 -12.91 -13.29
CA SER A 124 -0.43 -13.62 -13.55
C SER A 124 -1.12 -13.07 -14.79
N ASP A 125 -2.04 -13.85 -15.35
CA ASP A 125 -2.89 -13.39 -16.45
C ASP A 125 -3.75 -12.16 -16.05
N CYS A 126 -3.99 -11.97 -14.74
CA CYS A 126 -4.70 -10.81 -14.20
C CYS A 126 -3.89 -9.52 -14.15
N ASP A 127 -2.61 -9.60 -13.84
CA ASP A 127 -1.74 -8.42 -13.86
C ASP A 127 -1.74 -7.78 -15.25
N PHE A 128 -1.69 -8.61 -16.30
CA PHE A 128 -1.77 -8.13 -17.68
C PHE A 128 -3.15 -7.56 -18.03
N GLN A 129 -4.22 -8.16 -17.55
CA GLN A 129 -5.56 -7.66 -17.83
C GLN A 129 -5.81 -6.28 -17.17
N ILE A 130 -5.38 -6.11 -15.92
CA ILE A 130 -5.47 -4.84 -15.19
C ILE A 130 -4.65 -3.77 -15.90
N ILE A 131 -3.39 -4.07 -16.26
CA ILE A 131 -2.54 -3.13 -16.99
C ILE A 131 -3.15 -2.76 -18.35
N ASN A 132 -3.68 -3.75 -19.08
CA ASN A 132 -4.29 -3.52 -20.39
C ASN A 132 -5.55 -2.67 -20.31
N GLN A 133 -6.35 -2.81 -19.26
CA GLN A 133 -7.49 -1.94 -19.01
C GLN A 133 -7.03 -0.53 -18.63
N MET A 134 -6.11 -0.44 -17.67
CA MET A 134 -5.60 0.83 -17.14
C MET A 134 -4.99 1.69 -18.25
N TYR A 135 -4.24 1.08 -19.17
CA TYR A 135 -3.58 1.76 -20.30
C TYR A 135 -4.38 1.70 -21.62
N SER A 136 -5.59 1.14 -21.61
CA SER A 136 -6.42 0.97 -22.81
C SER A 136 -5.68 0.29 -23.97
N CYS A 137 -4.90 -0.74 -23.67
CA CYS A 137 -4.05 -1.43 -24.64
C CYS A 137 -4.87 -2.20 -25.67
N THR A 138 -4.69 -1.89 -26.96
CA THR A 138 -5.37 -2.58 -28.07
C THR A 138 -4.52 -3.73 -28.62
N GLY A 139 -5.16 -4.84 -29.04
CA GLY A 139 -4.48 -5.91 -29.79
C GLY A 139 -3.84 -7.01 -28.94
N PHE A 140 -4.06 -7.02 -27.63
CA PHE A 140 -3.67 -8.12 -26.74
C PHE A 140 -4.86 -9.06 -26.51
N PRO A 141 -4.64 -10.38 -26.37
CA PRO A 141 -5.74 -11.34 -26.27
C PRO A 141 -6.67 -11.00 -25.10
N THR A 142 -7.98 -10.89 -25.36
CA THR A 142 -9.03 -10.80 -24.33
C THR A 142 -9.75 -12.13 -24.13
N THR A 143 -9.44 -13.13 -24.96
CA THR A 143 -10.12 -14.43 -25.01
C THR A 143 -9.29 -15.49 -24.29
N ASN A 144 -9.92 -16.24 -23.39
CA ASN A 144 -9.31 -17.27 -22.50
C ASN A 144 -8.40 -16.74 -21.37
N ILE A 145 -8.36 -15.44 -21.13
CA ILE A 145 -7.80 -14.88 -19.89
C ILE A 145 -8.88 -15.03 -18.79
N PRO A 146 -8.55 -15.51 -17.56
CA PRO A 146 -9.47 -15.44 -16.43
C PRO A 146 -9.98 -14.01 -16.36
N ASN A 147 -11.29 -13.77 -16.34
CA ASN A 147 -11.72 -12.39 -16.32
C ASN A 147 -11.39 -11.79 -14.95
N CYS A 148 -10.38 -10.92 -14.93
CA CYS A 148 -9.92 -10.19 -13.77
C CYS A 148 -10.63 -8.83 -13.66
N ASN A 149 -11.37 -8.44 -14.71
CA ASN A 149 -12.22 -7.25 -14.78
C ASN A 149 -13.72 -7.58 -14.63
N SER A 150 -14.13 -8.82 -14.90
CA SER A 150 -15.38 -9.39 -14.39
C SER A 150 -15.02 -10.31 -13.27
N VAL A 151 -15.39 -9.92 -12.07
CA VAL A 151 -15.50 -10.87 -10.97
C VAL A 151 -16.65 -11.81 -11.31
N THR A 152 -16.45 -12.76 -12.23
CA THR A 152 -17.14 -14.04 -12.18
C THR A 152 -16.39 -14.82 -11.14
N VAL A 153 -16.83 -14.58 -9.90
CA VAL A 153 -16.72 -15.44 -8.74
C VAL A 153 -16.42 -16.87 -9.23
N ALA A 154 -15.21 -17.37 -9.00
CA ALA A 154 -15.05 -18.81 -8.93
C ALA A 154 -16.11 -19.28 -7.93
N PRO A 155 -17.03 -20.20 -8.28
CA PRO A 155 -17.95 -20.75 -7.30
C PRO A 155 -17.08 -21.38 -6.20
N GLY A 156 -16.90 -20.64 -5.10
CA GLY A 156 -15.82 -20.92 -4.15
C GLY A 156 -15.25 -19.73 -3.37
N SER A 157 -15.43 -18.46 -3.76
CA SER A 157 -15.28 -17.37 -2.77
C SER A 157 -16.53 -17.33 -1.89
N ILE A 158 -16.33 -17.59 -0.60
CA ILE A 158 -17.38 -17.58 0.44
C ILE A 158 -17.67 -16.16 0.95
N CYS A 159 -16.80 -15.19 0.66
CA CYS A 159 -17.08 -13.77 0.84
C CYS A 159 -17.73 -13.22 -0.44
N GLY A 160 -18.88 -12.57 -0.32
CA GLY A 160 -19.63 -12.10 -1.49
C GLY A 160 -18.85 -11.19 -2.46
N SER A 161 -19.46 -10.87 -3.60
CA SER A 161 -18.75 -10.38 -4.78
C SER A 161 -17.87 -9.14 -4.49
N ALA A 162 -16.69 -9.13 -5.12
CA ALA A 162 -15.59 -8.17 -5.04
C ALA A 162 -15.94 -6.68 -4.92
N CYS A 163 -17.15 -6.23 -5.27
CA CYS A 163 -17.52 -4.82 -5.32
C CYS A 163 -18.92 -4.51 -4.79
N ASN A 164 -19.61 -5.49 -4.20
CA ASN A 164 -20.94 -5.29 -3.65
C ASN A 164 -20.83 -5.19 -2.13
N TYR A 165 -20.54 -3.99 -1.65
CA TYR A 165 -20.88 -3.57 -0.30
C TYR A 165 -21.91 -2.45 -0.42
N GLY A 166 -23.12 -2.69 0.11
CA GLY A 166 -24.23 -1.73 0.03
C GLY A 166 -24.36 -0.86 1.29
N GLY A 167 -23.60 -1.17 2.33
CA GLY A 167 -23.66 -0.47 3.61
C GLY A 167 -22.90 0.86 3.66
N ALA A 168 -23.06 1.57 4.77
CA ALA A 168 -22.39 2.84 5.01
C ALA A 168 -20.93 2.64 5.45
N LEU A 169 -20.03 3.39 4.82
CA LEU A 169 -18.62 3.45 5.19
C LEU A 169 -18.31 4.68 6.05
N THR A 170 -17.60 4.45 7.14
CA THR A 170 -17.08 5.47 8.04
C THR A 170 -15.55 5.51 7.98
N PRO A 171 -14.93 6.69 7.93
CA PRO A 171 -13.47 6.82 7.96
C PRO A 171 -12.90 6.31 9.28
N LEU A 172 -11.79 5.56 9.21
CA LEU A 172 -10.93 5.24 10.34
C LEU A 172 -9.83 6.30 10.43
N TYR A 173 -9.89 7.12 11.48
CA TYR A 173 -8.91 8.15 11.74
C TYR A 173 -7.72 7.57 12.49
N ARG A 174 -6.51 7.93 12.08
CA ARG A 174 -5.27 7.65 12.82
C ARG A 174 -4.78 8.93 13.50
N MET A 175 -4.44 8.80 14.77
CA MET A 175 -3.95 9.88 15.63
C MET A 175 -2.60 9.46 16.20
N TYR A 176 -1.63 10.36 16.24
CA TYR A 176 -0.30 10.10 16.76
C TYR A 176 0.08 11.10 17.85
N ASN A 177 0.59 10.61 18.96
CA ASN A 177 1.17 11.43 20.01
C ASN A 177 2.68 11.20 20.09
N SER A 178 3.45 12.25 19.78
CA SER A 178 4.91 12.28 19.95
C SER A 178 5.36 12.81 21.31
N GLN A 179 4.41 13.21 22.16
CA GLN A 179 4.68 13.70 23.51
C GLN A 179 4.42 12.60 24.53
N PHE A 180 5.38 12.49 25.45
CA PHE A 180 5.63 11.39 26.38
C PHE A 180 6.41 10.23 25.78
N THR A 181 7.17 9.54 26.63
CA THR A 181 8.20 8.54 26.34
C THR A 181 7.69 7.25 25.68
N LEU A 182 6.49 7.27 25.11
CA LEU A 182 5.86 6.22 24.34
C LEU A 182 5.18 6.88 23.14
N ASN A 183 5.72 6.67 21.95
CA ASN A 183 5.07 7.00 20.69
C ASN A 183 3.76 6.21 20.61
N ASP A 184 2.61 6.86 20.82
CA ASP A 184 1.31 6.18 20.89
C ASP A 184 0.42 6.54 19.69
N HIS A 185 -0.32 5.54 19.20
CA HIS A 185 -1.28 5.70 18.12
C HIS A 185 -2.70 5.37 18.59
N PHE A 186 -3.64 6.24 18.25
CA PHE A 186 -5.05 6.06 18.55
C PHE A 186 -5.87 6.00 17.25
N TYR A 187 -6.78 5.03 17.16
CA TYR A 187 -7.59 4.77 15.97
C TYR A 187 -9.07 4.88 16.32
N THR A 188 -9.82 5.67 15.58
CA THR A 188 -11.26 5.83 15.84
C THR A 188 -12.06 6.10 14.57
N THR A 189 -13.28 5.60 14.50
CA THR A 189 -14.30 6.00 13.51
C THR A 189 -15.13 7.21 13.97
N SER A 190 -14.98 7.63 15.22
CA SER A 190 -15.67 8.79 15.79
C SER A 190 -14.90 10.09 15.55
N LEU A 191 -15.48 10.97 14.74
CA LEU A 191 -15.01 12.36 14.57
C LEU A 191 -14.96 13.09 15.93
N GLN A 192 -15.87 12.81 16.86
CA GLN A 192 -15.87 13.44 18.18
C GLN A 192 -14.71 12.96 19.07
N GLU A 193 -14.40 11.65 19.08
CA GLU A 193 -13.24 11.13 19.82
C GLU A 193 -11.94 11.68 19.23
N ARG A 194 -11.80 11.67 17.91
CA ARG A 194 -10.65 12.27 17.21
C ARG A 194 -10.43 13.74 17.62
N ASN A 195 -11.49 14.55 17.61
CA ASN A 195 -11.41 15.95 18.02
C ASN A 195 -11.02 16.06 19.51
N THR A 196 -11.54 15.18 20.36
CA THR A 196 -11.19 15.13 21.79
C THR A 196 -9.71 14.80 21.99
N PHE A 197 -9.18 13.79 21.29
CA PHE A 197 -7.75 13.43 21.36
C PHE A 197 -6.84 14.53 20.82
N THR A 198 -7.31 15.30 19.83
CA THR A 198 -6.61 16.50 19.36
C THR A 198 -6.41 17.51 20.50
N THR A 199 -7.45 17.75 21.33
CA THR A 199 -7.32 18.63 22.51
C THR A 199 -6.39 18.08 23.60
N ARG A 200 -6.06 16.78 23.55
CA ARG A 200 -5.17 16.09 24.49
C ARG A 200 -3.74 15.94 23.97
N GLY A 201 -3.40 16.62 22.87
CA GLY A 201 -2.04 16.68 22.33
C GLY A 201 -1.71 15.66 21.24
N PHE A 202 -2.68 14.83 20.82
CA PHE A 202 -2.49 13.98 19.65
C PHE A 202 -2.60 14.80 18.37
N ASN A 203 -1.71 14.54 17.41
CA ASN A 203 -1.83 15.05 16.06
C ASN A 203 -2.70 14.10 15.23
N SER A 204 -3.57 14.65 14.39
CA SER A 204 -4.32 13.83 13.43
C SER A 204 -3.46 13.56 12.20
N GLU A 205 -3.30 12.29 11.85
CA GLU A 205 -2.62 11.84 10.62
C GLU A 205 -3.61 11.57 9.48
N GLY A 206 -4.90 11.84 9.71
CA GLY A 206 -5.95 11.74 8.70
C GLY A 206 -6.66 10.39 8.68
N THR A 207 -7.29 10.09 7.54
CA THR A 207 -8.06 8.86 7.32
C THR A 207 -7.14 7.78 6.74
N THR A 208 -6.91 6.70 7.48
CA THR A 208 -6.08 5.56 7.01
C THR A 208 -6.87 4.61 6.10
N GLY A 209 -8.20 4.64 6.18
CA GLY A 209 -9.10 3.86 5.35
C GLY A 209 -10.53 4.04 5.81
N TYR A 210 -11.46 3.30 5.21
CA TYR A 210 -12.87 3.31 5.59
C TYR A 210 -13.30 1.93 6.06
N MET A 211 -14.18 1.90 7.05
CA MET A 211 -14.75 0.71 7.66
C MET A 211 -16.25 0.68 7.43
N ALA A 212 -16.80 -0.52 7.29
CA ALA A 212 -18.23 -0.76 7.33
C ALA A 212 -18.80 -0.38 8.69
N SER A 213 -19.95 0.30 8.69
CA SER A 213 -20.64 0.71 9.93
C SER A 213 -21.44 -0.43 10.57
N THR A 214 -21.75 -1.48 9.79
CA THR A 214 -22.50 -2.67 10.21
C THR A 214 -21.76 -3.93 9.81
N GLY A 215 -21.84 -4.96 10.66
CA GLY A 215 -21.16 -6.24 10.42
C GLY A 215 -21.93 -7.24 9.57
N ILE A 216 -23.10 -6.84 9.07
CA ILE A 216 -23.97 -7.69 8.27
C ILE A 216 -24.25 -6.95 6.97
N ASP A 217 -23.91 -7.59 5.86
CA ASP A 217 -24.27 -7.19 4.52
C ASP A 217 -24.53 -8.47 3.72
N GLN A 218 -25.62 -8.51 2.95
CA GLN A 218 -26.02 -9.69 2.18
C GLN A 218 -25.04 -10.02 1.05
N SER A 219 -24.31 -9.02 0.57
CA SER A 219 -23.35 -9.10 -0.51
C SER A 219 -21.90 -9.12 -0.02
N CYS A 220 -21.63 -8.83 1.26
CA CYS A 220 -20.32 -8.90 1.88
C CYS A 220 -20.34 -9.74 3.18
N THR A 221 -20.11 -11.04 3.03
CA THR A 221 -20.26 -12.05 4.10
C THR A 221 -18.99 -12.30 4.93
N CYS A 222 -17.86 -11.68 4.59
CA CYS A 222 -16.59 -11.80 5.35
C CYS A 222 -16.25 -10.56 6.18
N LEU A 223 -17.26 -9.76 6.52
CA LEU A 223 -17.10 -8.69 7.50
C LEU A 223 -16.74 -9.27 8.87
N LEU A 224 -15.68 -8.74 9.45
CA LEU A 224 -15.25 -9.02 10.81
C LEU A 224 -15.25 -7.71 11.59
N PRO A 225 -15.66 -7.73 12.88
CA PRO A 225 -15.53 -6.58 13.74
C PRO A 225 -14.05 -6.33 14.08
N LEU A 226 -13.63 -5.07 14.08
CA LEU A 226 -12.39 -4.65 14.73
C LEU A 226 -12.72 -4.25 16.16
N TYR A 227 -12.44 -5.12 17.13
CA TYR A 227 -12.66 -4.85 18.54
C TYR A 227 -11.62 -3.83 19.04
N ARG A 228 -12.05 -2.77 19.71
CA ARG A 228 -11.19 -1.85 20.46
C ARG A 228 -11.28 -2.15 21.95
N LEU A 229 -10.13 -2.36 22.55
CA LEU A 229 -9.97 -2.55 23.98
C LEU A 229 -9.05 -1.49 24.57
N TYR A 230 -9.20 -1.22 25.86
CA TYR A 230 -8.37 -0.28 26.59
C TYR A 230 -7.91 -0.84 27.92
N ASN A 231 -6.63 -0.65 28.24
CA ASN A 231 -6.07 -0.91 29.54
C ASN A 231 -5.70 0.41 30.23
N SER A 232 -6.46 0.77 31.26
CA SER A 232 -6.28 2.04 31.98
C SER A 232 -5.01 2.10 32.85
N LEU A 233 -4.42 0.95 33.21
CA LEU A 233 -3.20 0.90 34.02
C LEU A 233 -1.97 1.30 33.21
N VAL A 234 -1.92 0.90 31.94
CA VAL A 234 -0.81 1.20 31.03
C VAL A 234 -1.17 2.25 29.98
N THR A 235 -2.41 2.76 30.01
CA THR A 235 -2.94 3.75 29.06
C THR A 235 -2.77 3.31 27.60
N ASN A 236 -3.04 2.05 27.31
CA ASN A 236 -2.84 1.48 25.97
C ASN A 236 -4.15 1.03 25.33
N HIS A 237 -4.31 1.30 24.03
CA HIS A 237 -5.38 0.75 23.22
C HIS A 237 -4.91 -0.47 22.44
N PHE A 238 -5.80 -1.44 22.28
CA PHE A 238 -5.53 -2.66 21.52
C PHE A 238 -6.67 -2.95 20.55
N TYR A 239 -6.31 -3.30 19.30
CA TYR A 239 -7.26 -3.52 18.22
C TYR A 239 -7.07 -4.91 17.63
N THR A 240 -8.17 -5.67 17.51
CA THR A 240 -8.10 -7.01 16.93
C THR A 240 -9.42 -7.44 16.32
N THR A 241 -9.37 -8.23 15.25
CA THR A 241 -10.49 -8.94 14.64
C THR A 241 -10.64 -10.35 15.20
N LYS A 242 -9.66 -10.85 15.95
CA LYS A 242 -9.67 -12.18 16.56
C LYS A 242 -10.39 -12.13 17.91
N GLN A 243 -11.59 -12.69 17.95
CA GLN A 243 -12.38 -12.77 19.18
C GLN A 243 -11.64 -13.48 20.33
N THR A 244 -10.85 -14.50 20.03
CA THR A 244 -10.03 -15.22 21.02
C THR A 244 -8.91 -14.35 21.60
N GLU A 245 -8.33 -13.46 20.80
CA GLU A 245 -7.30 -12.52 21.24
C GLU A 245 -7.90 -11.43 22.14
N MET A 246 -9.07 -10.88 21.77
CA MET A 246 -9.86 -9.98 22.63
C MET A 246 -10.18 -10.64 23.98
N GLN A 247 -10.71 -11.87 23.98
CA GLN A 247 -11.05 -12.61 25.20
C GLN A 247 -9.82 -12.87 26.08
N THR A 248 -8.67 -13.14 25.47
CA THR A 248 -7.41 -13.34 26.20
C THR A 248 -6.96 -12.02 26.83
N ALA A 249 -6.96 -10.92 26.06
CA ALA A 249 -6.60 -9.61 26.58
C ALA A 249 -7.46 -9.18 27.77
N GLN A 250 -8.77 -9.50 27.75
CA GLN A 250 -9.67 -9.23 28.88
C GLN A 250 -9.42 -10.10 30.10
N SER A 251 -9.22 -11.40 29.90
CA SER A 251 -9.12 -12.36 31.01
C SER A 251 -7.74 -12.43 31.65
N THR A 252 -6.67 -12.12 30.92
CA THR A 252 -5.29 -12.30 31.39
C THR A 252 -4.44 -11.04 31.38
N LEU A 253 -4.77 -10.04 30.54
CA LEU A 253 -3.91 -8.86 30.32
C LEU A 253 -4.51 -7.55 30.84
N GLY A 254 -5.67 -7.60 31.51
CA GLY A 254 -6.29 -6.43 32.15
C GLY A 254 -6.92 -5.41 31.20
N TYR A 255 -7.14 -5.78 29.94
CA TYR A 255 -7.85 -4.93 28.99
C TYR A 255 -9.36 -4.97 29.23
N THR A 256 -10.04 -3.85 28.98
CA THR A 256 -11.50 -3.76 28.97
C THR A 256 -11.97 -3.56 27.54
N PHE A 257 -12.93 -4.35 27.08
CA PHE A 257 -13.59 -4.14 25.80
C PHE A 257 -14.37 -2.82 25.84
N GLU A 258 -14.05 -1.89 24.92
CA GLU A 258 -14.73 -0.59 24.85
C GLU A 258 -15.88 -0.64 23.85
N LYS A 259 -15.59 -1.00 22.59
CA LYS A 259 -16.56 -1.06 21.50
C LYS A 259 -16.01 -1.82 20.29
N ILE A 260 -16.87 -2.13 19.33
CA ILE A 260 -16.46 -2.44 17.96
C ILE A 260 -16.17 -1.11 17.28
N GLU A 261 -14.94 -0.91 16.79
CA GLU A 261 -14.54 0.35 16.14
C GLU A 261 -15.20 0.49 14.76
N GLY A 262 -15.35 -0.63 14.06
CA GLY A 262 -15.99 -0.75 12.76
C GLY A 262 -15.84 -2.17 12.24
N TYR A 263 -16.25 -2.41 11.01
CA TYR A 263 -16.14 -3.71 10.35
C TYR A 263 -15.25 -3.62 9.10
N CYS A 264 -14.41 -4.62 8.90
CA CYS A 264 -13.49 -4.75 7.77
C CYS A 264 -13.53 -6.16 7.21
N THR A 265 -13.00 -6.40 6.02
CA THR A 265 -13.06 -7.74 5.41
C THR A 265 -11.87 -8.59 5.85
N LYS A 266 -12.12 -9.88 6.11
CA LYS A 266 -11.08 -10.87 6.43
C LYS A 266 -10.05 -11.04 5.31
N GLU A 267 -10.52 -10.91 4.08
CA GLU A 267 -9.76 -11.09 2.85
C GLU A 267 -10.10 -9.94 1.88
N PRO A 268 -9.29 -9.68 0.85
CA PRO A 268 -9.58 -8.60 -0.09
C PRO A 268 -10.88 -8.87 -0.86
N ALA A 269 -11.95 -8.14 -0.55
CA ALA A 269 -13.29 -8.38 -1.05
C ALA A 269 -14.20 -7.14 -0.89
N CYS A 270 -15.36 -7.14 -1.55
CA CYS A 270 -16.40 -6.11 -1.38
C CYS A 270 -15.98 -4.65 -1.61
N GLY A 271 -14.86 -4.38 -2.31
CA GLY A 271 -14.26 -3.07 -2.52
C GLY A 271 -13.21 -2.69 -1.47
N ALA A 272 -12.98 -3.56 -0.48
CA ALA A 272 -11.96 -3.42 0.55
C ALA A 272 -10.69 -4.16 0.13
N TYR A 273 -9.71 -3.40 -0.37
CA TYR A 273 -8.43 -3.94 -0.87
C TYR A 273 -7.21 -3.36 -0.16
N VAL A 274 -7.40 -2.40 0.75
CA VAL A 274 -6.30 -1.74 1.45
C VAL A 274 -5.95 -2.57 2.70
N PRO A 275 -4.79 -3.22 2.76
CA PRO A 275 -4.41 -4.00 3.94
C PRO A 275 -4.10 -3.07 5.12
N LEU A 276 -4.64 -3.39 6.29
CA LEU A 276 -4.22 -2.81 7.57
C LEU A 276 -3.17 -3.73 8.19
N TYR A 277 -1.90 -3.39 8.03
CA TYR A 277 -0.78 -4.12 8.61
C TYR A 277 -0.73 -3.93 10.12
N ARG A 278 -0.36 -4.97 10.87
CA ARG A 278 -0.22 -4.96 12.32
C ARG A 278 1.20 -5.31 12.74
N PHE A 279 1.75 -4.54 13.66
CA PHE A 279 3.08 -4.73 14.20
C PHE A 279 3.05 -4.67 15.72
N TYR A 280 3.85 -5.51 16.38
CA TYR A 280 3.96 -5.54 17.84
C TYR A 280 5.37 -5.17 18.31
N SER A 281 5.49 -4.20 19.20
CA SER A 281 6.73 -3.89 19.90
C SER A 281 6.78 -4.62 21.25
N PRO A 282 7.62 -5.65 21.41
CA PRO A 282 7.78 -6.33 22.69
C PRO A 282 8.42 -5.43 23.76
N PHE A 283 9.15 -4.38 23.34
CA PHE A 283 9.80 -3.44 24.26
C PHE A 283 8.80 -2.48 24.90
N ASN A 284 7.89 -1.93 24.09
CA ASN A 284 6.89 -0.96 24.55
C ASN A 284 5.57 -1.62 24.93
N SER A 285 5.40 -2.93 24.69
CA SER A 285 4.13 -3.66 24.78
C SER A 285 3.01 -2.95 24.00
N ASP A 286 3.35 -2.49 22.79
CA ASP A 286 2.51 -1.61 21.97
C ASP A 286 2.26 -2.20 20.58
N HIS A 287 1.11 -1.89 19.99
CA HIS A 287 0.75 -2.30 18.64
C HIS A 287 0.61 -1.10 17.71
N LEU A 288 1.20 -1.21 16.53
CA LEU A 288 1.05 -0.25 15.46
C LEU A 288 0.22 -0.85 14.31
N TYR A 289 -0.69 -0.03 13.78
CA TYR A 289 -1.50 -0.38 12.62
C TYR A 289 -1.30 0.64 11.48
N THR A 290 -1.05 0.15 10.27
CA THR A 290 -0.84 1.06 9.13
C THR A 290 -1.34 0.47 7.82
N THR A 291 -1.90 1.34 6.98
CA THR A 291 -2.20 1.03 5.58
C THR A 291 -1.12 1.54 4.61
N ASP A 292 -0.12 2.26 5.12
CA ASP A 292 1.00 2.74 4.32
C ASP A 292 2.02 1.61 4.14
N GLY A 293 2.22 1.20 2.89
CA GLY A 293 3.19 0.18 2.53
C GLY A 293 4.62 0.55 2.88
N VAL A 294 4.98 1.85 2.78
CA VAL A 294 6.32 2.35 3.09
C VAL A 294 6.57 2.29 4.59
N GLU A 295 5.60 2.74 5.39
CA GLU A 295 5.68 2.64 6.85
C GLU A 295 5.75 1.18 7.30
N ALA A 296 4.91 0.31 6.74
CA ALA A 296 4.98 -1.13 7.00
C ALA A 296 6.35 -1.73 6.67
N THR A 297 6.99 -1.30 5.58
CA THR A 297 8.36 -1.73 5.24
C THR A 297 9.38 -1.29 6.29
N MET A 298 9.26 -0.05 6.81
CA MET A 298 10.14 0.43 7.88
C MET A 298 10.06 -0.44 9.12
N TYR A 299 8.84 -0.81 9.57
CA TYR A 299 8.67 -1.67 10.74
C TYR A 299 9.13 -3.12 10.50
N ARG A 300 8.93 -3.66 9.30
CA ARG A 300 9.44 -4.99 8.90
C ARG A 300 10.96 -5.09 8.84
N SER A 301 11.67 -3.96 8.66
CA SER A 301 13.14 -3.95 8.60
C SER A 301 13.81 -4.37 9.92
N GLN A 302 13.05 -4.54 11.01
CA GLN A 302 13.50 -4.86 12.37
C GLN A 302 14.42 -3.81 13.02
N LEU A 303 14.79 -2.73 12.31
CA LEU A 303 15.57 -1.62 12.84
C LEU A 303 14.85 -0.88 13.98
N LEU A 304 13.52 -0.97 14.03
CA LEU A 304 12.67 -0.35 15.05
C LEU A 304 12.22 -1.33 16.14
N GLY A 305 12.63 -2.61 16.07
CA GLY A 305 12.32 -3.62 17.09
C GLY A 305 10.88 -4.13 17.13
N TYR A 306 10.07 -3.81 16.11
CA TYR A 306 8.71 -4.36 15.98
C TYR A 306 8.71 -5.72 15.26
N THR A 307 7.78 -6.58 15.67
CA THR A 307 7.47 -7.86 15.02
C THR A 307 6.30 -7.66 14.05
N ASP A 308 6.44 -8.10 12.81
CA ASP A 308 5.34 -8.16 11.84
C ASP A 308 4.36 -9.27 12.23
N GLU A 309 3.11 -8.90 12.52
CA GLU A 309 2.03 -9.83 12.87
C GLU A 309 1.05 -10.08 11.71
N GLY A 310 1.37 -9.54 10.53
CA GLY A 310 0.62 -9.73 9.29
C GLY A 310 -0.43 -8.66 9.06
N ILE A 311 -1.48 -9.05 8.34
CA ILE A 311 -2.61 -8.18 8.00
C ILE A 311 -3.72 -8.42 9.02
N GLU A 312 -4.14 -7.35 9.69
CA GLU A 312 -5.26 -7.38 10.63
C GLU A 312 -6.59 -7.57 9.89
N CYS A 313 -6.83 -6.74 8.87
CA CYS A 313 -7.95 -6.87 7.93
C CYS A 313 -7.78 -5.94 6.72
N TYR A 314 -8.75 -5.94 5.80
CA TYR A 314 -8.76 -5.06 4.63
C TYR A 314 -9.82 -3.96 4.76
N LEU A 315 -9.43 -2.74 4.42
CA LEU A 315 -10.23 -1.53 4.47
C LEU A 315 -10.62 -1.06 3.07
N TRP A 316 -11.69 -0.29 2.97
CA TRP A 316 -12.03 0.45 1.76
C TRP A 316 -11.12 1.68 1.63
N GLN A 317 -10.63 1.93 0.41
CA GLN A 317 -9.83 3.13 0.14
C GLN A 317 -10.69 4.41 0.10
N TYR A 318 -11.95 4.28 -0.32
CA TYR A 318 -12.86 5.40 -0.53
C TYR A 318 -14.15 5.20 0.26
N GLN A 319 -14.80 6.31 0.63
CA GLN A 319 -16.10 6.28 1.30
C GLN A 319 -17.22 5.70 0.41
N THR A 320 -17.06 5.75 -0.90
CA THR A 320 -17.96 5.10 -1.86
C THR A 320 -17.36 3.76 -2.28
N PRO A 321 -17.97 2.61 -1.90
CA PRO A 321 -17.38 1.29 -2.13
C PRO A 321 -17.05 1.01 -3.59
N ALA A 322 -17.93 1.43 -4.50
CA ALA A 322 -17.78 1.20 -5.94
C ALA A 322 -16.54 1.89 -6.56
N LEU A 323 -16.01 2.97 -5.95
CA LEU A 323 -14.82 3.66 -6.47
C LEU A 323 -13.54 2.86 -6.30
N GLY A 324 -13.48 1.96 -5.31
CA GLY A 324 -12.35 1.05 -5.10
C GLY A 324 -12.28 -0.07 -6.14
N CYS A 325 -13.30 -0.19 -6.98
CA CYS A 325 -13.46 -1.24 -7.99
C CYS A 325 -13.34 -0.75 -9.44
N SER A 326 -13.30 0.56 -9.65
CA SER A 326 -13.24 1.19 -10.96
C SER A 326 -11.82 1.57 -11.40
N GLN A 327 -10.79 0.84 -10.94
CA GLN A 327 -9.40 1.05 -11.31
C GLN A 327 -8.72 -0.24 -11.75
#